data_AF-A0A9X1TER3-F1
#
_entry.id   AF-A0A9X1TER3-F1
#
_cell.length_a   1.000
_cell.length_b   1.000
_cell.length_c   1.000
_cell.angle_alpha   90.00
_cell.angle_beta   90.00
_cell.angle_gamma   90.00
#
_symmetry.space_group_name_H-M   'P 1'
#
loop_
_entity.id
_entity.type
_entity.pdbx_description
1 polymer ?
#
loop_
_entity_poly.entity_id
_entity_poly.type
_entity_poly.pdbx_seq_one_letter_code
_entity_poly.pdbx_strand_id
1 'polypeptide(L)'
;MSKIFFLKIIYRNAVNLHKITSIVESVKGARIKHLNFISKGREFVGVIAFEASQLIDFERIFALIRTNRDISDVEQITDASFC
;
A
#
# COMPACT_ATOMS: atom_id res chain seq x y z
N MET A 1 -20.88 2.35 -0.84
CA MET A 1 -20.02 2.67 -2.00
C MET A 1 -18.59 2.46 -1.57
N SER A 2 -17.92 1.49 -2.16
CA SER A 2 -16.50 1.27 -1.94
C SER A 2 -15.68 2.33 -2.69
N LYS A 3 -14.60 2.80 -2.07
CA LYS A 3 -13.68 3.78 -2.67
C LYS A 3 -12.35 3.11 -2.96
N ILE A 4 -11.71 3.53 -4.03
CA ILE A 4 -10.34 3.12 -4.35
C ILE A 4 -9.39 4.12 -3.70
N PHE A 5 -8.43 3.59 -2.94
CA PHE A 5 -7.38 4.33 -2.30
C PHE A 5 -6.04 3.93 -2.91
N PHE A 6 -5.13 4.90 -3.03
CA PHE A 6 -3.79 4.69 -3.55
C PHE A 6 -2.78 5.01 -2.45
N LEU A 7 -1.88 4.07 -2.18
CA LEU A 7 -0.75 4.27 -1.28
C LEU A 7 0.55 4.13 -2.05
N LYS A 8 1.40 5.14 -1.93
CA LYS A 8 2.80 5.08 -2.31
C LYS A 8 3.60 4.62 -1.10
N ILE A 9 4.43 3.60 -1.29
CA ILE A 9 5.19 2.94 -0.23
C ILE A 9 6.65 2.88 -0.67
N ILE A 10 7.55 3.39 0.16
CA ILE A 10 9.00 3.30 -0.04
C ILE A 10 9.54 2.25 0.93
N TYR A 11 10.22 1.24 0.40
CA TYR A 11 10.68 0.10 1.20
C TYR A 11 12.06 -0.40 0.72
N ARG A 12 12.81 -1.03 1.63
CA ARG A 12 14.24 -1.34 1.39
C ARG A 12 14.51 -2.76 0.86
N ASN A 13 13.52 -3.66 0.91
CA ASN A 13 13.70 -5.07 0.56
C ASN A 13 12.50 -5.61 -0.24
N ALA A 14 12.76 -6.33 -1.33
CA ALA A 14 11.74 -6.96 -2.18
C ALA A 14 10.80 -7.91 -1.39
N VAL A 15 11.28 -8.54 -0.30
CA VAL A 15 10.45 -9.39 0.58
C VAL A 15 9.30 -8.61 1.23
N ASN A 16 9.38 -7.29 1.28
CA ASN A 16 8.34 -6.44 1.87
C ASN A 16 7.09 -6.38 1.02
N LEU A 17 7.16 -6.71 -0.28
CA LEU A 17 5.99 -6.74 -1.13
C LEU A 17 4.94 -7.72 -0.60
N HIS A 18 5.34 -8.96 -0.35
CA HIS A 18 4.43 -9.98 0.17
C HIS A 18 3.83 -9.57 1.52
N LYS A 19 4.61 -8.90 2.38
CA LYS A 19 4.11 -8.36 3.65
C LYS A 19 3.06 -7.28 3.43
N ILE A 20 3.31 -6.33 2.53
CA ILE A 20 2.38 -5.24 2.20
C ILE A 20 1.06 -5.79 1.67
N THR A 21 1.10 -6.72 0.71
CA THR A 21 -0.12 -7.31 0.15
C THR A 21 -0.90 -8.08 1.21
N SER A 22 -0.20 -8.85 2.06
CA SER A 22 -0.82 -9.60 3.16
C SER A 22 -1.50 -8.68 4.18
N ILE A 23 -0.91 -7.52 4.49
CA ILE A 23 -1.53 -6.53 5.38
C ILE A 23 -2.86 -6.04 4.79
N VAL A 24 -2.88 -5.69 3.52
CA VAL A 24 -4.10 -5.21 2.86
C VAL A 24 -5.17 -6.31 2.83
N GLU A 25 -4.81 -7.54 2.48
CA GLU A 25 -5.74 -8.67 2.43
C GLU A 25 -6.24 -9.13 3.81
N SER A 26 -5.49 -8.85 4.88
CA SER A 26 -5.90 -9.16 6.25
C SER A 26 -7.07 -8.32 6.76
N VAL A 27 -7.34 -7.16 6.12
CA VAL A 27 -8.44 -6.27 6.48
C VAL A 27 -9.70 -6.68 5.73
N LYS A 28 -10.69 -7.17 6.48
CA LYS A 28 -11.96 -7.63 5.92
C LYS A 28 -12.67 -6.49 5.18
N GLY A 29 -12.94 -6.68 3.89
CA GLY A 29 -13.57 -5.66 3.06
C GLY A 29 -12.59 -4.77 2.30
N ALA A 30 -11.29 -5.04 2.39
CA ALA A 30 -10.26 -4.49 1.53
C ALA A 30 -9.91 -5.46 0.39
N ARG A 31 -9.73 -4.94 -0.83
CA ARG A 31 -9.34 -5.73 -2.01
C ARG A 31 -8.32 -4.98 -2.84
N ILE A 32 -7.16 -5.60 -3.06
CA ILE A 32 -6.14 -5.08 -3.97
C ILE A 32 -6.71 -5.07 -5.40
N LYS A 33 -6.52 -3.95 -6.11
CA LYS A 33 -6.96 -3.76 -7.49
C LYS A 33 -5.78 -3.58 -8.43
N HIS A 34 -4.81 -2.80 -7.99
CA HIS A 34 -3.60 -2.53 -8.77
C HIS A 34 -2.39 -2.50 -7.86
N LEU A 35 -1.25 -2.82 -8.44
CA LEU A 35 -0.04 -3.07 -7.71
C LEU A 35 1.12 -2.83 -8.67
N ASN A 36 1.82 -1.70 -8.52
CA ASN A 36 2.98 -1.35 -9.33
C ASN A 36 4.22 -1.23 -8.44
N PHE A 37 5.36 -1.77 -8.90
CA PHE A 37 6.64 -1.60 -8.21
C PHE A 37 7.74 -1.25 -9.17
N ILE A 38 8.55 -0.30 -8.73
CA ILE A 38 9.72 0.15 -9.45
C ILE A 38 10.89 0.11 -8.48
N SER A 39 11.96 -0.59 -8.86
CA SER A 39 13.23 -0.48 -8.18
C SER A 39 13.88 0.85 -8.56
N LYS A 40 14.19 1.69 -7.56
CA LYS A 40 14.94 2.95 -7.72
C LYS A 40 16.23 2.88 -6.92
N GLY A 41 17.23 2.23 -7.50
CA GLY A 41 18.57 2.11 -6.90
C GLY A 41 18.57 1.15 -5.72
N ARG A 42 18.76 1.68 -4.50
CA ARG A 42 18.78 0.89 -3.25
C ARG A 42 17.42 0.79 -2.56
N GLU A 43 16.43 1.52 -3.05
CA GLU A 43 15.08 1.53 -2.51
C GLU A 43 14.09 1.06 -3.57
N PHE A 44 12.99 0.49 -3.11
CA PHE A 44 11.86 0.11 -3.93
C PHE A 44 10.72 1.08 -3.65
N VAL A 45 10.08 1.51 -4.72
CA VAL A 45 8.89 2.35 -4.66
C VAL A 45 7.73 1.53 -5.19
N GLY A 46 6.71 1.36 -4.36
CA GLY A 46 5.48 0.66 -4.71
C GLY A 46 4.28 1.59 -4.67
N VAL A 47 3.38 1.43 -5.63
CA VAL A 47 2.04 2.01 -5.57
C VAL A 47 1.05 0.85 -5.49
N ILE A 48 0.27 0.82 -4.42
CA ILE A 48 -0.83 -0.12 -4.23
C ILE A 48 -2.15 0.62 -4.30
N ALA A 49 -3.01 0.17 -5.21
CA ALA A 49 -4.40 0.59 -5.27
C ALA A 49 -5.27 -0.50 -4.66
N PHE A 50 -6.07 -0.16 -3.67
CA PHE A 50 -7.02 -1.08 -3.07
C PHE A 50 -8.38 -0.43 -2.86
N GLU A 51 -9.40 -1.25 -2.99
CA GLU A 51 -10.77 -0.91 -2.69
C GLU A 51 -10.99 -1.13 -1.19
N ALA A 52 -11.57 -0.16 -0.50
CA ALA A 52 -11.99 -0.30 0.89
C ALA A 52 -13.46 0.13 1.06
N SER A 53 -14.17 -0.58 1.94
CA SER A 53 -15.60 -0.37 2.18
C SER A 53 -15.87 0.83 3.09
N GLN A 54 -14.97 1.11 4.03
CA GLN A 54 -15.06 2.22 4.97
C GLN A 54 -13.72 2.98 5.06
N LEU A 55 -13.77 4.26 5.44
CA LEU A 55 -12.56 5.06 5.65
C LEU A 55 -11.69 4.50 6.78
N ILE A 56 -12.32 3.92 7.81
CA ILE A 56 -11.60 3.30 8.93
C ILE A 56 -10.76 2.09 8.51
N ASP A 57 -11.19 1.37 7.47
CA ASP A 57 -10.42 0.26 6.90
C ASP A 57 -9.14 0.78 6.23
N PHE A 58 -9.25 1.92 5.51
CA PHE A 58 -8.11 2.60 4.92
C PHE A 58 -7.12 3.07 6.00
N GLU A 59 -7.58 3.75 7.04
CA GLU A 59 -6.70 4.24 8.12
C GLU A 59 -6.00 3.09 8.84
N ARG A 60 -6.71 1.98 9.05
CA ARG A 60 -6.13 0.77 9.65
C ARG A 60 -5.03 0.18 8.78
N ILE A 61 -5.26 0.04 7.47
CA ILE A 61 -4.24 -0.43 6.52
C ILE A 61 -3.04 0.52 6.52
N PHE A 62 -3.28 1.82 6.46
CA PHE A 62 -2.23 2.84 6.47
C PHE A 62 -1.34 2.72 7.72
N ALA A 63 -1.95 2.60 8.90
CA ALA A 63 -1.22 2.44 10.16
C ALA A 63 -0.43 1.12 10.23
N LEU A 64 -1.00 0.01 9.74
CA LEU A 64 -0.32 -1.29 9.72
C LEU A 64 0.90 -1.29 8.78
N ILE A 65 0.78 -0.63 7.62
CA ILE A 65 1.89 -0.47 6.69
C ILE A 65 2.95 0.44 7.31
N ARG A 66 2.57 1.58 7.88
CA ARG A 66 3.51 2.55 8.49
C ARG A 66 4.29 1.99 9.68
N THR A 67 3.70 1.09 10.44
CA THR A 67 4.35 0.45 11.60
C THR A 67 5.31 -0.67 11.22
N ASN A 68 5.34 -1.07 9.94
CA ASN A 68 6.30 -2.05 9.45
C ASN A 68 7.71 -1.44 9.40
N ARG A 69 8.64 -2.04 10.15
CA ARG A 69 10.04 -1.56 10.27
C ARG A 69 10.80 -1.53 8.95
N ASP A 70 10.37 -2.32 7.97
CA ASP A 70 11.03 -2.42 6.68
C ASP A 70 10.55 -1.36 5.66
N ILE A 71 9.58 -0.53 6.08
CA ILE A 71 9.04 0.60 5.31
C ILE A 71 9.72 1.88 5.75
N SER A 72 10.36 2.55 4.78
CA SER A 72 10.98 3.86 4.99
C SER A 72 9.92 4.95 5.08
N ASP A 73 8.93 4.90 4.19
CA ASP A 73 7.89 5.93 4.09
C ASP A 73 6.59 5.39 3.46
N VAL A 74 5.47 6.01 3.82
CA VAL A 74 4.16 5.71 3.25
C VAL A 74 3.31 6.98 3.14
N GLU A 75 2.75 7.19 1.95
CA GLU A 75 1.99 8.38 1.59
C GLU A 75 0.71 7.98 0.86
N GLN A 76 -0.41 8.63 1.20
CA GLN A 76 -1.61 8.54 0.39
C GLN A 76 -1.47 9.48 -0.81
N ILE A 77 -1.65 8.94 -2.01
CA ILE A 77 -1.66 9.74 -3.24
C ILE A 77 -3.08 9.80 -3.80
N THR A 78 -3.41 10.91 -4.44
CA THR A 78 -4.74 11.13 -5.06
C THR A 78 -4.77 10.77 -6.54
N ASP A 79 -3.60 10.54 -7.15
CA ASP A 79 -3.47 10.35 -8.59
C ASP A 79 -2.79 9.02 -8.91
N ALA A 80 -3.39 8.27 -9.82
CA ALA A 80 -2.90 6.98 -10.31
C ALA A 80 -1.84 7.15 -11.41
N SER A 81 -1.33 8.35 -11.68
CA SER A 81 -0.29 8.62 -12.69
C SER A 81 1.05 7.88 -12.45
N PHE A 82 1.14 7.08 -11.38
CA PHE A 82 2.23 6.16 -11.09
C PHE A 82 1.85 4.66 -11.29
N CYS A 83 0.66 4.35 -11.79
CA CYS A 83 0.18 3.00 -12.12
C CYS A 83 0.31 2.71 -13.62
#